data_AF-A0A8S9NVA5-F1
#
_entry.id   AF-A0A8S9NVA5-F1
#
_cell.length_a   1.000
_cell.length_b   1.000
_cell.length_c   1.000
_cell.angle_alpha   90.00
_cell.angle_beta   90.00
_cell.angle_gamma   90.00
#
_symmetry.space_group_name_H-M   'P 1'
#
loop_
_entity.id
_entity.type
_entity.pdbx_description
1 polymer ?
#
loop_
_entity_poly.entity_id
_entity_poly.type
_entity_poly.pdbx_seq_one_letter_code
_entity_poly.pdbx_strand_id
1 'polypeptide(L)'
;MRVFNAALDGSFRESRISHFKAEEAERELFRFRKEVEEQSRRQAELNSRALVRAERRGKRAIVAEMKRRAALFVTEFESFKDAQKFVGDFRECCGSVATLYESQKEDFSFPADVAKMVRQFWDSIEVSEDTVEAGTGVGDEGTGVADGEVDQPVSSFGISMFGFLDFEL
;
A
#
# COMPACT_ATOMS: atom_id res chain seq x y z
N MET A 1 10.51 91.06 -37.98
CA MET A 1 10.64 89.68 -38.51
C MET A 1 11.87 88.91 -38.00
N ARG A 2 13.04 89.54 -37.77
CA ARG A 2 14.28 88.84 -37.34
C ARG A 2 14.19 88.07 -36.00
N VAL A 3 13.51 88.63 -35.01
CA VAL A 3 13.43 88.03 -33.65
C VAL A 3 12.57 86.76 -33.62
N PHE A 4 11.45 86.74 -34.35
CA PHE A 4 10.56 85.58 -34.45
C PHE A 4 11.25 84.38 -35.12
N ASN A 5 12.01 84.62 -36.19
CA ASN A 5 12.76 83.55 -36.86
C ASN A 5 13.89 82.98 -35.98
N ALA A 6 14.52 83.80 -35.14
CA ALA A 6 15.55 83.33 -34.20
C ALA A 6 14.94 82.47 -33.07
N ALA A 7 13.78 82.84 -32.55
CA ALA A 7 13.07 82.06 -31.54
C ALA A 7 12.59 80.69 -32.09
N LEU A 8 12.11 80.67 -33.33
CA LEU A 8 11.74 79.43 -34.02
C LEU A 8 12.95 78.52 -34.28
N ASP A 9 14.09 79.07 -34.73
CA ASP A 9 15.30 78.27 -34.95
C ASP A 9 15.85 77.69 -33.63
N GLY A 10 15.80 78.47 -32.54
CA GLY A 10 16.16 78.01 -31.20
C GLY A 10 15.29 76.85 -30.72
N SER A 11 13.97 77.00 -30.82
CA SER A 11 13.00 75.94 -30.45
C SER A 11 13.20 74.66 -31.26
N PHE A 12 13.45 74.78 -32.56
CA PHE A 12 13.71 73.62 -33.43
C PHE A 12 14.98 72.87 -33.03
N ARG A 13 16.06 73.59 -32.72
CA ARG A 13 17.32 72.99 -32.24
C ARG A 13 17.14 72.28 -30.90
N GLU A 14 16.44 72.89 -29.95
CA GLU A 14 16.17 72.29 -28.64
C GLU A 14 15.32 71.02 -28.75
N SER A 15 14.28 71.04 -29.58
CA SER A 15 13.43 69.87 -29.85
C SER A 15 14.25 68.69 -30.38
N ARG A 16 15.19 68.94 -31.31
CA ARG A 16 16.07 67.90 -31.86
C ARG A 16 17.01 67.29 -30.83
N ILE A 17 17.58 68.11 -29.94
CA ILE A 17 18.46 67.62 -28.87
C ILE A 17 17.66 66.80 -27.85
N SER A 18 16.44 67.24 -27.51
CA SER A 18 15.55 66.51 -26.61
C SER A 18 15.16 65.14 -27.17
N HIS A 19 14.76 65.08 -28.44
CA HIS A 19 14.43 63.83 -29.11
C HIS A 19 15.61 62.85 -29.12
N PHE A 20 16.82 63.33 -29.43
CA PHE A 20 18.01 62.49 -29.40
C PHE A 20 18.29 61.90 -28.00
N LYS A 21 18.16 62.71 -26.94
CA LYS A 21 18.33 62.25 -25.56
C LYS A 21 17.24 61.25 -25.15
N ALA A 22 16.00 61.47 -25.57
CA ALA A 22 14.90 60.55 -25.33
C ALA A 22 15.15 59.20 -26.02
N GLU A 23 15.57 59.22 -27.28
CA GLU A 23 15.90 58.01 -28.06
C GLU A 23 17.07 57.24 -27.43
N GLU A 24 18.09 57.94 -26.92
CA GLU A 24 19.20 57.31 -26.20
C GLU A 24 18.74 56.65 -24.90
N ALA A 25 17.89 57.32 -24.11
CA ALA A 25 17.30 56.76 -22.90
C ALA A 25 16.42 55.54 -23.20
N GLU A 26 15.62 55.56 -24.27
CA GLU A 26 14.81 54.43 -24.70
C GLU A 26 15.65 53.21 -25.08
N ARG A 27 16.78 53.41 -25.76
CA ARG A 27 17.73 52.33 -26.08
C ARG A 27 18.34 51.72 -24.82
N GLU A 28 18.73 52.54 -23.84
CA GLU A 28 19.20 52.04 -22.54
C GLU A 28 18.12 51.24 -21.82
N LEU A 29 16.89 51.75 -21.75
CA LEU A 29 15.78 51.02 -21.15
C LEU A 29 15.51 49.68 -21.86
N PHE A 30 15.61 49.64 -23.18
CA PHE A 30 15.46 48.40 -23.94
C PHE A 30 16.56 47.38 -23.59
N ARG A 31 17.82 47.82 -23.44
CA ARG A 31 18.93 46.95 -23.01
C ARG A 31 18.69 46.41 -21.60
N PHE A 32 18.37 47.27 -20.64
CA PHE A 32 18.08 46.84 -19.26
C PHE A 32 16.92 45.85 -19.20
N ARG A 33 15.83 46.09 -19.93
CA ARG A 33 14.71 45.15 -19.99
C ARG A 33 15.14 43.78 -20.48
N LYS A 34 15.93 43.72 -21.57
CA LYS A 34 16.45 42.47 -22.12
C LYS A 34 17.35 41.73 -21.12
N GLU A 35 18.21 42.46 -20.39
CA GLU A 35 19.08 41.87 -19.39
C GLU A 35 18.30 41.30 -18.19
N VAL A 36 17.30 42.03 -17.70
CA VAL A 36 16.42 41.56 -16.62
C VAL A 36 15.64 40.30 -17.05
N GLU A 37 15.14 40.27 -18.27
CA GLU A 37 14.44 39.10 -18.81
C GLU A 37 15.38 37.90 -18.92
N GLU A 38 16.62 38.10 -19.39
CA GLU A 38 17.64 37.07 -19.46
C GLU A 38 18.04 36.55 -18.07
N GLN A 39 18.18 37.43 -17.08
CA GLN A 39 18.47 37.05 -15.70
C GLN A 39 17.31 36.24 -15.11
N SER A 40 16.07 36.68 -15.33
CA SER A 40 14.86 35.96 -14.91
C SER A 40 14.82 34.56 -15.52
N ARG A 41 15.13 34.44 -16.83
CA ARG A 41 15.23 33.15 -17.53
C ARG A 41 16.28 32.23 -16.91
N ARG A 42 17.49 32.74 -16.64
CA ARG A 42 18.56 31.97 -15.98
C ARG A 42 18.17 31.53 -14.59
N GLN A 43 17.53 32.40 -13.82
CA GLN A 43 17.07 32.07 -12.47
C GLN A 43 15.98 30.99 -12.50
N ALA A 44 15.03 31.09 -13.44
CA ALA A 44 13.99 30.09 -13.63
C ALA A 44 14.60 28.72 -13.98
N GLU A 45 15.64 28.68 -14.82
CA GLU A 45 16.35 27.45 -15.17
C GLU A 45 17.13 26.87 -13.98
N LEU A 46 17.81 27.70 -13.20
CA LEU A 46 18.49 27.24 -11.98
C LEU A 46 17.49 26.66 -10.97
N ASN A 47 16.37 27.34 -10.77
CA ASN A 47 15.31 26.90 -9.87
C ASN A 47 14.68 25.59 -10.35
N SER A 48 14.37 25.45 -11.65
CA SER A 48 13.79 24.21 -12.19
C SER A 48 14.75 23.02 -12.03
N ARG A 49 16.05 23.23 -12.30
CA ARG A 49 17.09 22.21 -12.06
C ARG A 49 17.22 21.86 -10.58
N ALA A 50 17.08 22.83 -9.67
CA ALA A 50 17.11 22.57 -8.23
C ALA A 50 15.91 21.74 -7.78
N LEU A 51 14.70 22.06 -8.26
CA LEU A 51 13.47 21.33 -7.97
C LEU A 51 13.56 19.87 -8.42
N VAL A 52 13.98 19.61 -9.67
CA VAL A 52 14.15 18.23 -10.17
C VAL A 52 15.13 17.42 -9.32
N ARG A 53 16.24 18.04 -8.88
CA ARG A 53 17.19 17.37 -7.98
C ARG A 53 16.59 17.09 -6.60
N ALA A 54 15.81 18.03 -6.05
CA ALA A 54 15.13 17.86 -4.77
C ALA A 54 14.09 16.75 -4.84
N GLU A 55 13.28 16.72 -5.90
CA GLU A 55 12.28 15.68 -6.17
C GLU A 55 12.94 14.30 -6.25
N ARG A 56 14.01 14.16 -7.05
CA ARG A 56 14.74 12.88 -7.16
C ARG A 56 15.33 12.44 -5.81
N ARG A 57 15.80 13.38 -4.99
CA ARG A 57 16.27 13.06 -3.63
C ARG A 57 15.11 12.59 -2.74
N GLY A 58 13.97 13.26 -2.78
CA GLY A 58 12.77 12.89 -2.04
C GLY A 58 12.28 11.49 -2.41
N LYS A 59 12.16 11.19 -3.71
CA LYS A 59 11.78 9.86 -4.20
C LYS A 59 12.71 8.76 -3.68
N ARG A 60 14.03 8.96 -3.75
CA ARG A 60 14.99 8.00 -3.19
C ARG A 60 14.88 7.82 -1.69
N ALA A 61 14.64 8.90 -0.95
CA ALA A 61 14.48 8.85 0.50
C ALA A 61 13.23 8.04 0.89
N ILE A 62 12.10 8.24 0.20
CA ILE A 62 10.88 7.47 0.42
C ILE A 62 11.13 5.99 0.14
N VAL A 63 11.73 5.64 -1.00
CA VAL A 63 12.05 4.23 -1.33
C VAL A 63 12.95 3.59 -0.29
N ALA A 64 13.99 4.31 0.18
CA ALA A 64 14.90 3.80 1.20
C ALA A 64 14.18 3.56 2.53
N GLU A 65 13.30 4.47 2.95
CA GLU A 65 12.50 4.33 4.16
C GLU A 65 11.51 3.15 4.06
N MET A 66 10.85 2.99 2.91
CA MET A 66 9.95 1.85 2.69
C MET A 66 10.70 0.53 2.76
N LYS A 67 11.90 0.44 2.18
CA LYS A 67 12.76 -0.75 2.31
C LYS A 67 13.17 -1.01 3.76
N ARG A 68 13.52 0.03 4.52
CA ARG A 68 13.85 -0.08 5.95
C ARG A 68 12.66 -0.65 6.74
N ARG A 69 11.45 -0.12 6.53
CA ARG A 69 10.24 -0.58 7.21
C ARG A 69 9.88 -2.01 6.83
N ALA A 70 10.00 -2.37 5.55
CA ALA A 70 9.77 -3.74 5.10
C ALA A 70 10.73 -4.73 5.77
N ALA A 71 12.01 -4.38 5.92
CA ALA A 71 12.99 -5.23 6.61
C ALA A 71 12.69 -5.41 8.10
N LEU A 72 12.27 -4.33 8.78
CA LEU A 72 11.80 -4.40 10.17
C LEU A 72 10.57 -5.30 10.31
N PHE A 73 9.59 -5.10 9.43
CA PHE A 73 8.37 -5.90 9.41
C PHE A 73 8.66 -7.38 9.22
N VAL A 74 9.52 -7.76 8.28
CA VAL A 74 9.92 -9.17 8.08
C VAL A 74 10.48 -9.75 9.38
N THR A 75 11.37 -9.02 10.05
CA THR A 75 12.01 -9.49 11.29
C THR A 75 10.99 -9.62 12.44
N GLU A 76 10.13 -8.63 12.63
CA GLU A 76 9.06 -8.66 13.64
C GLU A 76 8.01 -9.74 13.36
N PHE A 77 7.72 -9.98 12.08
CA PHE A 77 6.77 -10.99 11.67
C PHE A 77 7.29 -12.41 11.94
N GLU A 78 8.58 -12.67 11.71
CA GLU A 78 9.20 -13.95 12.09
C GLU A 78 9.12 -14.19 13.60
N SER A 79 9.46 -13.20 14.44
CA SER A 79 9.36 -13.35 15.89
C SER A 79 7.91 -13.53 16.37
N PHE A 80 6.95 -12.90 15.70
CA PHE A 80 5.53 -13.11 15.95
C PHE A 80 5.10 -14.55 15.65
N LYS A 81 5.57 -15.15 14.55
CA LYS A 81 5.30 -16.57 14.25
C LYS A 81 5.88 -17.51 15.31
N ASP A 82 7.09 -17.23 15.79
CA ASP A 82 7.71 -18.01 16.86
C ASP A 82 6.89 -17.94 18.16
N ALA A 83 6.40 -16.76 18.51
CA ALA A 83 5.51 -16.58 19.66
C ALA A 83 4.18 -17.32 19.48
N GLN A 84 3.60 -17.28 18.27
CA GLN A 84 2.37 -18.02 17.95
C GLN A 84 2.58 -19.53 18.10
N LYS A 85 3.72 -20.05 17.63
CA LYS A 85 4.09 -21.45 17.81
C LYS A 85 4.17 -21.81 19.29
N PHE A 86 4.85 -21.01 20.09
CA PHE A 86 4.95 -21.22 21.54
C PHE A 86 3.57 -21.29 22.22
N VAL A 87 2.64 -20.40 21.85
CA VAL A 87 1.26 -20.43 22.37
C VAL A 87 0.51 -21.71 21.95
N GLY A 88 0.79 -22.21 20.73
CA GLY A 88 0.31 -23.50 20.26
C GLY A 88 0.80 -24.66 21.14
N ASP A 89 2.11 -24.76 21.33
CA ASP A 89 2.75 -25.81 22.15
C ASP A 89 2.24 -25.76 23.61
N PHE A 90 2.06 -24.57 24.17
CA PHE A 90 1.50 -24.40 25.51
C PHE A 90 0.06 -24.93 25.60
N ARG A 91 -0.79 -24.62 24.61
CA ARG A 91 -2.17 -25.12 24.56
C ARG A 91 -2.21 -26.64 24.48
N GLU A 92 -1.33 -27.25 23.68
CA GLU A 92 -1.20 -28.71 23.57
C GLU A 92 -0.78 -29.34 24.91
N CYS A 93 0.18 -28.73 25.59
CA CYS A 93 0.59 -29.14 26.94
C CYS A 93 -0.59 -29.08 27.92
N CYS A 94 -1.35 -27.97 27.94
CA CYS A 94 -2.54 -27.85 28.78
C CYS A 94 -3.59 -28.94 28.47
N GLY A 95 -3.81 -29.26 27.20
CA GLY A 95 -4.69 -30.36 26.80
C GLY A 95 -4.20 -31.71 27.34
N SER A 96 -2.90 -31.99 27.21
CA SER A 96 -2.29 -33.21 27.73
C SER A 96 -2.40 -33.30 29.26
N VAL A 97 -2.08 -32.23 29.99
CA VAL A 97 -2.23 -32.19 31.46
C VAL A 97 -3.68 -32.37 31.89
N ALA A 98 -4.64 -31.78 31.17
CA ALA A 98 -6.06 -31.98 31.44
C ALA A 98 -6.46 -33.46 31.28
N THR A 99 -6.01 -34.14 30.21
CA THR A 99 -6.28 -35.58 30.02
C THR A 99 -5.67 -36.45 31.12
N LEU A 100 -4.45 -36.13 31.57
CA LEU A 100 -3.81 -36.82 32.69
C LEU A 100 -4.60 -36.65 34.00
N TYR A 101 -5.10 -35.45 34.28
CA TYR A 101 -5.91 -35.19 35.46
C TYR A 101 -7.23 -35.97 35.42
N GLU A 102 -7.90 -36.02 34.26
CA GLU A 102 -9.11 -36.82 34.07
C GLU A 102 -8.84 -38.33 34.27
N SER A 103 -7.66 -38.82 33.89
CA SER A 103 -7.26 -40.21 34.09
C SER A 103 -7.00 -40.62 35.55
N GLN A 104 -6.84 -39.66 36.47
CA GLN A 104 -6.65 -39.92 37.90
C GLN A 104 -7.93 -39.94 38.72
N LYS A 105 -9.09 -39.62 38.11
CA LYS A 105 -10.38 -39.73 38.82
C LYS A 105 -10.63 -41.19 39.19
N GLU A 106 -11.16 -41.43 40.40
CA GLU A 106 -11.43 -42.78 40.90
C GLU A 106 -12.42 -43.57 40.01
N ASP A 107 -13.20 -42.86 39.20
CA ASP A 107 -14.15 -43.40 38.23
C ASP A 107 -13.48 -43.83 36.91
N PHE A 108 -12.20 -43.47 36.71
CA PHE A 108 -11.46 -43.75 35.49
C PHE A 108 -10.93 -45.18 35.49
N SER A 109 -11.29 -45.93 34.46
CA SER A 109 -10.79 -47.29 34.24
C SER A 109 -10.26 -47.38 32.83
N PHE A 110 -8.92 -47.41 32.71
CA PHE A 110 -8.21 -47.36 31.41
C PHE A 110 -8.79 -48.29 30.34
N PRO A 111 -9.11 -49.58 30.61
CA PRO A 111 -9.72 -50.45 29.60
C PRO A 111 -11.18 -50.08 29.28
N ALA A 112 -11.95 -49.59 30.26
CA ALA A 112 -13.37 -49.28 30.10
C ALA A 112 -13.58 -47.96 29.35
N ASP A 113 -12.77 -46.95 29.63
CA ASP A 113 -12.84 -45.62 29.00
C ASP A 113 -12.29 -45.64 27.57
N VAL A 114 -11.19 -46.38 27.33
CA VAL A 114 -10.69 -46.61 25.96
C VAL A 114 -11.72 -47.40 25.16
N ALA A 115 -12.35 -48.45 25.73
CA ALA A 115 -13.42 -49.17 25.06
C ALA A 115 -14.66 -48.30 24.79
N LYS A 116 -14.97 -47.33 25.66
CA LYS A 116 -16.07 -46.38 25.47
C LYS A 116 -15.77 -45.38 24.34
N MET A 117 -14.57 -44.82 24.28
CA MET A 117 -14.13 -43.96 23.17
C MET A 117 -14.12 -44.70 21.84
N VAL A 118 -13.56 -45.93 21.81
CA VAL A 118 -13.49 -46.74 20.58
C VAL A 118 -14.90 -47.10 20.10
N ARG A 119 -15.83 -47.45 21.00
CA ARG A 119 -17.24 -47.66 20.62
C ARG A 119 -17.87 -46.39 20.03
N GLN A 120 -17.75 -45.24 20.70
CA GLN A 120 -18.30 -43.98 20.20
C GLN A 120 -17.73 -43.58 18.83
N PHE A 121 -16.44 -43.82 18.60
CA PHE A 121 -15.81 -43.60 17.31
C PHE A 121 -16.38 -44.53 16.22
N TRP A 122 -16.53 -45.83 16.51
CA TRP A 122 -17.12 -46.79 15.58
C TRP A 122 -18.61 -46.54 15.31
N ASP A 123 -19.38 -46.11 16.31
CA ASP A 123 -20.80 -45.77 16.17
C ASP A 123 -21.03 -44.50 15.34
N SER A 124 -20.01 -43.62 15.26
CA SER A 124 -20.04 -42.39 14.45
C SER A 124 -19.64 -42.62 12.99
N ILE A 125 -19.07 -43.77 12.66
CA ILE A 125 -18.80 -44.16 11.27
C ILE A 125 -20.06 -44.85 10.75
N GLU A 126 -20.94 -44.09 10.09
CA GLU A 126 -22.05 -44.67 9.33
C GLU A 126 -21.45 -45.51 8.18
N VAL A 127 -21.37 -46.82 8.40
CA VAL A 127 -21.02 -47.77 7.34
C VAL A 127 -22.25 -47.87 6.45
N SER A 128 -22.28 -47.06 5.39
CA SER A 128 -23.28 -47.15 4.34
C SER A 128 -23.26 -48.56 3.73
N GLU A 129 -24.41 -49.22 3.78
CA GLU A 129 -24.61 -50.62 3.40
C GLU A 129 -24.79 -50.77 1.88
N ASP A 130 -23.87 -50.22 1.08
CA ASP A 130 -23.98 -50.28 -0.39
C ASP A 130 -23.14 -51.43 -0.96
N THR A 131 -23.56 -52.68 -0.73
CA THR A 131 -23.17 -53.82 -1.59
C THR A 131 -24.13 -55.02 -1.50
N VAL A 132 -25.43 -54.89 -1.78
CA VAL A 132 -26.25 -56.06 -2.19
C VAL A 132 -27.32 -55.67 -3.22
N GLU A 133 -27.16 -56.24 -4.41
CA GLU A 133 -28.16 -56.63 -5.43
C GLU A 133 -29.27 -55.67 -5.88
N ALA A 134 -29.29 -55.47 -7.20
CA ALA A 134 -30.33 -54.82 -7.96
C ALA A 134 -31.68 -55.56 -7.85
N GLY A 135 -32.74 -54.83 -7.51
CA GLY A 135 -34.11 -55.32 -7.49
C GLY A 135 -35.15 -54.20 -7.54
N THR A 136 -35.56 -53.85 -8.76
CA THR A 136 -36.83 -53.21 -9.21
C THR A 136 -37.85 -52.69 -8.17
N GLY A 137 -38.24 -51.41 -8.29
CA GLY A 137 -39.52 -50.89 -7.79
C GLY A 137 -39.62 -49.36 -7.73
N VAL A 138 -40.60 -48.80 -8.43
CA VAL A 138 -40.86 -47.36 -8.69
C VAL A 138 -41.74 -46.69 -7.61
N GLY A 139 -41.53 -45.37 -7.39
CA GLY A 139 -42.45 -44.39 -6.76
C GLY A 139 -41.75 -43.56 -5.67
N ASP A 140 -41.25 -42.34 -5.92
CA ASP A 140 -41.89 -41.01 -6.12
C ASP A 140 -42.46 -40.35 -4.84
N GLU A 141 -42.16 -39.05 -4.73
CA GLU A 141 -42.57 -38.02 -3.73
C GLU A 141 -42.04 -38.21 -2.27
N GLY A 142 -41.43 -37.26 -1.57
CA GLY A 142 -41.11 -35.85 -1.78
C GLY A 142 -40.87 -35.18 -0.42
N THR A 143 -40.02 -34.13 -0.41
CA THR A 143 -40.02 -32.99 0.53
C THR A 143 -39.17 -33.03 1.82
N GLY A 144 -38.21 -32.07 1.89
CA GLY A 144 -37.71 -31.40 3.10
C GLY A 144 -36.63 -32.17 3.88
N VAL A 145 -35.56 -31.60 4.40
CA VAL A 145 -35.31 -30.25 4.91
C VAL A 145 -33.80 -29.98 4.86
N ALA A 146 -33.47 -28.69 4.77
CA ALA A 146 -32.14 -28.08 4.73
C ALA A 146 -31.16 -28.61 5.79
N ASP A 147 -29.89 -28.70 5.41
CA ASP A 147 -28.78 -28.61 6.36
C ASP A 147 -27.57 -27.88 5.75
N GLY A 148 -27.39 -26.65 6.22
CA GLY A 148 -26.10 -26.10 6.62
C GLY A 148 -24.98 -26.04 5.58
N GLU A 149 -25.09 -25.12 4.62
CA GLU A 149 -23.90 -24.55 3.99
C GLU A 149 -23.14 -23.76 5.08
N VAL A 150 -22.11 -24.39 5.64
CA VAL A 150 -21.20 -23.75 6.59
C VAL A 150 -20.38 -22.75 5.79
N ASP A 151 -20.69 -21.47 5.98
CA ASP A 151 -19.83 -20.34 5.59
C ASP A 151 -18.40 -20.62 6.06
N GLN A 152 -17.55 -21.08 5.13
CA GLN A 152 -16.12 -21.01 5.32
C GLN A 152 -15.75 -19.52 5.33
N PRO A 153 -15.06 -19.01 6.36
CA PRO A 153 -14.47 -17.70 6.21
C PRO A 153 -13.44 -17.80 5.09
N VAL A 154 -13.75 -17.19 3.94
CA VAL A 154 -12.75 -16.81 2.94
C VAL A 154 -11.71 -16.01 3.71
N SER A 155 -10.58 -16.65 3.97
CA SER A 155 -9.36 -16.01 4.45
C SER A 155 -8.92 -15.03 3.36
N SER A 156 -9.48 -13.82 3.41
CA SER A 156 -9.13 -12.71 2.52
C SER A 156 -7.80 -12.05 2.95
N PHE A 157 -6.98 -12.71 3.77
CA PHE A 157 -5.63 -12.23 4.10
C PHE A 157 -4.59 -12.76 3.11
N GLY A 158 -4.98 -12.78 1.83
CA GLY A 158 -4.15 -13.20 0.69
C GLY A 158 -4.02 -12.12 -0.38
N ILE A 159 -4.43 -10.86 -0.11
CA ILE A 159 -4.09 -9.76 -1.01
C ILE A 159 -2.60 -9.49 -0.85
N SER A 160 -1.84 -10.13 -1.73
CA SER A 160 -0.42 -9.96 -1.98
C SER A 160 -0.02 -8.49 -1.86
N MET A 161 0.51 -8.12 -0.70
CA MET A 161 1.11 -6.81 -0.46
C MET A 161 2.50 -6.69 -1.14
N PHE A 162 2.83 -7.64 -2.02
CA PHE A 162 4.07 -7.67 -2.80
C PHE A 162 3.86 -7.30 -4.28
N GLY A 163 2.61 -7.24 -4.78
CA GLY A 163 2.33 -6.90 -6.18
C GLY A 163 2.30 -5.40 -6.53
N PHE A 164 2.44 -4.50 -5.55
CA PHE A 164 2.21 -3.06 -5.75
C PHE A 164 3.48 -2.19 -5.71
N LEU A 165 4.66 -2.77 -5.49
CA LEU A 165 5.90 -1.99 -5.32
C LEU A 165 6.96 -2.27 -6.38
N ASP A 166 6.55 -2.55 -7.61
CA ASP A 166 7.44 -2.38 -8.77
C ASP A 166 7.46 -0.90 -9.16
N PHE A 167 8.20 -0.12 -8.39
CA PHE A 167 8.75 1.13 -8.90
C PHE A 167 10.04 0.79 -9.66
N GLU A 168 9.88 0.28 -10.89
CA GLU A 168 10.96 0.38 -11.87
C GLU A 168 11.29 1.86 -12.11
N LEU A 169 12.59 2.14 -12.18
CA LEU A 169 13.19 3.47 -12.18
C LEU A 169 13.61 3.89 -13.59
#